data_AF-A0AAN2A395-F1
#
_entry.id   AF-A0AAN2A395-F1
#
_cell.length_a   1.000
_cell.length_b   1.000
_cell.length_c   1.000
_cell.angle_alpha   90.00
_cell.angle_beta   90.00
_cell.angle_gamma   90.00
#
_symmetry.space_group_name_H-M   'P 1'
#
loop_
_entity.id
_entity.type
_entity.pdbx_description
1 polymer ?
#
loop_
_entity_poly.entity_id
_entity_poly.type
_entity_poly.pdbx_seq_one_letter_code
_entity_poly.pdbx_strand_id
1 'polypeptide(L)'
;MGCDGKPPPGHTAVPAGGSASGGAATGSSGCSRTSIYGSGDAAYREARAYRDAIILAIPPATNHEQAVLLRKNNRSGISGVRRVETADGDVWQATLMTSEGQKRENFSIAKFGEEAAKSMAITQRRKWLKALPVTHLAYAHHAAEVARAQFGDELAPADDVLPKVRLDDADIEARIKAINDQFDASRPKRLRVRVKSYMKDRVSIAVSDAGSPVRKKLMHLNRRGRQKAEILVDTKSKIEAAITALYDTHVSRWFMGVHCNDLLELDRFDFNDGFNVLVFLPDELDLHRKSL
;
A
#
# COMPACT_ATOMS: atom_id res chain seq x y z
N MET A 1 43.14 9.48 -49.24
CA MET A 1 42.51 8.39 -48.46
C MET A 1 41.16 8.94 -47.99
N GLY A 2 40.10 8.97 -48.80
CA GLY A 2 39.59 7.95 -49.73
C GLY A 2 38.83 6.92 -48.90
N CYS A 3 37.51 7.08 -48.72
CA CYS A 3 36.46 6.25 -49.36
C CYS A 3 35.69 5.55 -48.22
N ASP A 4 34.40 5.24 -48.20
CA ASP A 4 33.22 5.34 -49.07
C ASP A 4 32.03 4.96 -48.14
N GLY A 5 30.82 5.51 -48.26
CA GLY A 5 29.83 5.09 -49.25
C GLY A 5 28.86 4.05 -48.68
N LYS A 6 27.65 4.47 -48.27
CA LYS A 6 26.41 3.65 -48.25
C LYS A 6 25.94 3.51 -49.71
N PRO A 7 25.28 2.42 -50.20
CA PRO A 7 23.81 2.22 -50.01
C PRO A 7 23.38 0.71 -50.14
N PRO A 8 22.13 0.29 -50.53
CA PRO A 8 21.11 -0.27 -49.62
C PRO A 8 20.49 -1.64 -50.09
N PRO A 9 19.17 -1.94 -49.90
CA PRO A 9 18.63 -3.08 -49.16
C PRO A 9 18.22 -4.30 -50.00
N GLY A 10 18.06 -5.47 -49.37
CA GLY A 10 17.57 -6.69 -50.01
C GLY A 10 16.35 -7.28 -49.29
N HIS A 11 15.23 -7.32 -50.01
CA HIS A 11 14.03 -8.10 -49.72
C HIS A 11 14.29 -9.61 -49.81
N THR A 12 13.47 -10.39 -49.09
CA THR A 12 12.96 -11.78 -49.32
C THR A 12 12.98 -12.53 -47.99
N ALA A 13 12.05 -13.41 -47.62
CA ALA A 13 10.74 -13.81 -48.09
C ALA A 13 10.09 -14.60 -46.93
N VAL A 14 8.77 -14.60 -46.87
CA VAL A 14 7.96 -15.54 -46.06
C VAL A 14 7.92 -16.89 -46.79
N PRO A 15 8.01 -18.02 -46.07
CA PRO A 15 6.88 -18.98 -46.02
C PRO A 15 6.59 -19.39 -44.56
N ALA A 16 5.37 -19.36 -44.04
CA ALA A 16 4.20 -20.19 -44.33
C ALA A 16 4.43 -21.69 -44.10
N GLY A 17 3.86 -22.20 -42.99
CA GLY A 17 3.43 -23.60 -42.83
C GLY A 17 4.12 -24.40 -41.72
N GLY A 18 3.36 -24.83 -40.70
CA GLY A 18 3.80 -25.90 -39.81
C GLY A 18 3.13 -25.90 -38.43
N SER A 19 2.04 -26.66 -38.31
CA SER A 19 1.24 -26.86 -37.10
C SER A 19 1.95 -27.51 -35.90
N ALA A 20 1.38 -27.22 -34.73
CA ALA A 20 1.21 -28.07 -33.55
C ALA A 20 2.45 -28.57 -32.79
N SER A 21 2.58 -28.13 -31.54
CA SER A 21 2.56 -29.03 -30.36
C SER A 21 2.84 -28.24 -29.08
N GLY A 22 2.17 -28.65 -28.00
CA GLY A 22 2.32 -28.05 -26.69
C GLY A 22 3.73 -28.19 -26.13
N GLY A 23 4.17 -27.16 -25.42
CA GLY A 23 5.41 -27.17 -24.65
C GLY A 23 5.15 -26.40 -23.35
N ALA A 24 5.19 -27.13 -22.25
CA ALA A 24 5.04 -26.64 -20.90
C ALA A 24 5.91 -25.41 -20.64
N ALA A 25 5.28 -24.32 -20.19
CA ALA A 25 6.00 -23.17 -19.63
C ALA A 25 6.55 -23.58 -18.27
N THR A 26 7.82 -23.97 -18.30
CA THR A 26 8.71 -24.13 -17.17
C THR A 26 8.92 -22.80 -16.46
N GLY A 27 8.89 -22.88 -15.12
CA GLY A 27 9.70 -22.09 -14.18
C GLY A 27 9.95 -20.62 -14.48
N SER A 28 9.14 -19.75 -13.85
CA SER A 28 9.62 -18.45 -13.39
C SER A 28 9.18 -18.27 -11.94
N SER A 29 10.10 -18.62 -11.02
CA SER A 29 10.04 -18.27 -9.61
C SER A 29 10.33 -16.78 -9.41
N GLY A 30 9.51 -15.93 -10.03
CA GLY A 30 9.38 -14.53 -9.67
C GLY A 30 8.36 -14.42 -8.55
N CYS A 31 8.81 -14.44 -7.29
CA CYS A 31 7.98 -14.16 -6.13
C CYS A 31 7.51 -12.69 -6.18
N SER A 32 6.48 -12.42 -7.00
CA SER A 32 5.79 -11.14 -6.99
C SER A 32 4.92 -11.08 -5.72
N ARG A 33 4.96 -9.93 -5.07
CA ARG A 33 4.43 -9.61 -3.74
C ARG A 33 2.88 -9.59 -3.73
N THR A 34 2.23 -10.71 -4.03
CA THR A 34 0.77 -10.88 -4.08
C THR A 34 0.27 -11.69 -2.86
N SER A 35 0.65 -11.27 -1.66
CA SER A 35 0.55 -12.13 -0.45
C SER A 35 -0.82 -12.08 0.27
N ILE A 36 -1.67 -11.08 0.01
CA ILE A 36 -2.94 -10.90 0.77
C ILE A 36 -4.19 -11.14 -0.05
N TYR A 37 -4.21 -10.75 -1.33
CA TYR A 37 -5.41 -10.78 -2.18
C TYR A 37 -5.31 -11.77 -3.35
N GLY A 38 -4.29 -12.63 -3.36
CA GLY A 38 -4.14 -13.74 -4.32
C GLY A 38 -3.71 -13.36 -5.73
N SER A 39 -3.94 -12.11 -6.16
CA SER A 39 -3.50 -11.59 -7.45
C SER A 39 -3.08 -10.12 -7.36
N GLY A 40 -2.33 -9.65 -8.37
CA GLY A 40 -1.95 -8.25 -8.49
C GLY A 40 -3.16 -7.34 -8.69
N ASP A 41 -4.11 -7.74 -9.55
CA ASP A 41 -5.30 -6.95 -9.86
C ASP A 41 -6.24 -6.80 -8.65
N ALA A 42 -6.44 -7.88 -7.89
CA ALA A 42 -7.22 -7.82 -6.65
C ALA A 42 -6.55 -6.92 -5.62
N ALA A 43 -5.23 -7.03 -5.45
CA ALA A 43 -4.48 -6.14 -4.56
C ALA A 43 -4.55 -4.67 -4.98
N TYR A 44 -4.51 -4.39 -6.29
CA TYR A 44 -4.64 -3.03 -6.82
C TYR A 44 -6.03 -2.45 -6.59
N ARG A 45 -7.09 -3.24 -6.82
CA ARG A 45 -8.47 -2.83 -6.57
C ARG A 45 -8.70 -2.48 -5.11
N GLU A 46 -8.24 -3.32 -4.19
CA GLU A 46 -8.36 -3.08 -2.75
C GLU A 46 -7.54 -1.87 -2.29
N ALA A 47 -6.33 -1.69 -2.83
CA ALA A 47 -5.53 -0.51 -2.54
C ALA A 47 -6.20 0.79 -3.01
N ARG A 48 -6.87 0.76 -4.16
CA ARG A 48 -7.66 1.90 -4.66
C ARG A 48 -8.87 2.18 -3.77
N ALA A 49 -9.65 1.15 -3.43
CA ALA A 49 -10.80 1.30 -2.54
C ALA A 49 -10.40 1.83 -1.16
N TYR A 50 -9.29 1.34 -0.58
CA TYR A 50 -8.76 1.82 0.69
C TYR A 50 -8.39 3.31 0.62
N ARG A 51 -7.70 3.70 -0.46
CA ARG A 51 -7.33 5.10 -0.68
C ARG A 51 -8.56 6.00 -0.77
N ASP A 52 -9.57 5.58 -1.53
CA ASP A 52 -10.78 6.36 -1.72
C ASP A 52 -11.55 6.50 -0.40
N ALA A 53 -11.62 5.44 0.42
CA ALA A 53 -12.21 5.48 1.76
C ALA A 53 -11.49 6.48 2.68
N ILE A 54 -10.15 6.54 2.64
CA ILE A 54 -9.37 7.51 3.42
C ILE A 54 -9.67 8.94 2.99
N ILE A 55 -9.74 9.20 1.68
CA ILE A 55 -10.05 10.54 1.15
C ILE A 55 -11.46 10.98 1.56
N LEU A 56 -12.43 10.07 1.54
CA LEU A 56 -13.80 10.37 1.96
C LEU A 56 -13.91 10.64 3.46
N ALA A 57 -13.15 9.93 4.29
CA ALA A 57 -13.21 10.08 5.74
C ALA A 57 -12.40 11.27 6.26
N ILE A 58 -11.31 11.63 5.56
CA ILE A 58 -10.39 12.70 5.93
C ILE A 58 -10.15 13.55 4.68
N PRO A 59 -10.79 14.73 4.59
CA PRO A 59 -10.55 15.65 3.49
C PRO A 59 -9.04 15.92 3.38
N PRO A 60 -8.43 15.71 2.20
CA PRO A 60 -7.03 16.04 2.00
C PRO A 60 -6.83 17.55 2.23
N ALA A 61 -5.69 17.96 2.78
CA ALA A 61 -5.43 19.37 2.98
C ALA A 61 -5.45 20.13 1.65
N THR A 62 -6.01 21.33 1.65
CA THR A 62 -5.95 22.20 0.47
C THR A 62 -4.58 22.85 0.34
N ASN A 63 -4.21 23.23 -0.87
CA ASN A 63 -2.99 24.01 -1.11
C ASN A 63 -3.01 25.37 -0.40
N HIS A 64 -4.19 25.95 -0.17
CA HIS A 64 -4.38 27.15 0.63
C HIS A 64 -4.07 26.92 2.11
N GLU A 65 -4.60 25.86 2.71
CA GLU A 65 -4.28 25.49 4.09
C GLU A 65 -2.77 25.29 4.28
N GLN A 66 -2.10 24.61 3.33
CA GLN A 66 -0.64 24.48 3.38
C GLN A 66 0.08 25.82 3.25
N ALA A 67 -0.40 26.71 2.38
CA ALA A 67 0.22 28.01 2.14
C ALA A 67 0.08 28.95 3.35
N VAL A 68 -0.96 28.79 4.16
CA VAL A 68 -1.25 29.59 5.35
C VAL A 68 -0.63 28.99 6.63
N LEU A 69 -0.19 27.74 6.60
CA LEU A 69 0.39 27.05 7.76
C LEU A 69 1.58 27.81 8.36
N LEU A 70 1.41 28.29 9.59
CA LEU A 70 2.44 29.03 10.32
C LEU A 70 3.53 28.08 10.80
N ARG A 71 4.78 28.43 10.49
CA ARG A 71 5.97 27.70 10.94
C ARG A 71 6.40 28.20 12.32
N LYS A 72 6.94 27.31 13.15
CA LYS A 72 7.41 27.64 14.52
C LYS A 72 8.44 28.79 14.57
N ASN A 73 9.20 28.97 13.50
CA ASN A 73 10.23 30.01 13.38
C ASN A 73 9.70 31.32 12.76
N ASN A 74 8.40 31.44 12.52
CA ASN A 74 7.82 32.63 11.92
C ASN A 74 7.62 33.74 12.96
N ARG A 75 8.29 34.88 12.77
CA ARG A 75 8.19 36.07 13.61
C ARG A 75 7.24 37.15 13.07
N SER A 76 6.73 36.98 11.85
CA SER A 76 5.86 37.98 11.20
C SER A 76 4.38 37.81 11.53
N GLY A 77 3.99 36.62 11.98
CA GLY A 77 2.59 36.22 12.19
C GLY A 77 1.86 35.78 10.91
N ILE A 78 2.50 35.85 9.73
CA ILE A 78 1.90 35.47 8.43
C ILE A 78 2.83 34.51 7.69
N SER A 79 2.32 33.35 7.29
CA SER A 79 3.14 32.33 6.63
C SER A 79 3.72 32.85 5.31
N GLY A 80 5.01 32.62 5.09
CA GLY A 80 5.72 33.10 3.91
C GLY A 80 6.19 34.55 3.96
N VAL A 81 5.94 35.29 5.05
CA VAL A 81 6.50 36.63 5.28
C VAL A 81 7.58 36.57 6.34
N ARG A 82 8.79 37.05 6.06
CA ARG A 82 9.89 37.10 7.02
C ARG A 82 10.81 38.29 6.78
N ARG A 83 11.51 38.72 7.84
CA ARG A 83 12.64 39.64 7.72
C ARG A 83 13.88 38.85 7.31
N VAL A 84 14.65 39.40 6.37
CA VAL A 84 15.89 38.82 5.85
C VAL A 84 16.95 39.90 5.87
N GLU A 85 18.10 39.59 6.45
CA GLU A 85 19.29 40.44 6.40
C GLU A 85 19.99 40.18 5.05
N THR A 86 20.21 41.22 4.26
CA THR A 86 20.95 41.14 2.98
C THR A 86 22.15 42.07 2.98
N ALA A 87 23.10 41.86 2.07
CA ALA A 87 24.29 42.71 1.96
C ALA A 87 23.95 44.19 1.71
N ASP A 88 22.82 44.45 1.05
CA ASP A 88 22.32 45.79 0.71
C ASP A 88 21.38 46.37 1.80
N GLY A 89 21.26 45.69 2.95
CA GLY A 89 20.42 46.09 4.08
C GLY A 89 19.24 45.15 4.34
N ASP A 90 18.51 45.42 5.41
CA ASP A 90 17.40 44.55 5.82
C ASP A 90 16.19 44.69 4.90
N VAL A 91 15.56 43.55 4.58
CA VAL A 91 14.36 43.49 3.75
C VAL A 91 13.26 42.67 4.39
N TRP A 92 12.01 43.05 4.11
CA TRP A 92 10.86 42.19 4.30
C TRP A 92 10.62 41.36 3.04
N GLN A 93 10.62 40.04 3.16
CA GLN A 93 10.45 39.11 2.05
C GLN A 93 9.09 38.42 2.12
N ALA A 94 8.36 38.44 1.00
CA ALA A 94 7.17 37.63 0.76
C ALA A 94 7.53 36.41 -0.10
N THR A 95 6.97 35.26 0.23
CA THR A 95 7.26 33.98 -0.42
C THR A 95 6.01 33.12 -0.60
N LEU A 96 5.81 32.54 -1.77
CA LEU A 96 4.79 31.51 -2.04
C LEU A 96 5.40 30.33 -2.80
N MET A 97 5.15 29.11 -2.35
CA MET A 97 5.38 27.90 -3.13
C MET A 97 4.12 27.57 -3.92
N THR A 98 4.24 27.40 -5.22
CA THR A 98 3.18 26.93 -6.13
C THR A 98 3.66 25.69 -6.87
N SER A 99 2.77 24.98 -7.56
CA SER A 99 3.13 23.87 -8.45
C SER A 99 4.09 24.29 -9.58
N GLU A 100 4.04 25.57 -9.97
CA GLU A 100 4.88 26.17 -11.02
C GLU A 100 6.24 26.65 -10.48
N GLY A 101 6.47 26.56 -9.17
CA GLY A 101 7.72 26.96 -8.53
C GLY A 101 7.52 28.00 -7.43
N GLN A 102 8.63 28.63 -7.03
CA GLN A 102 8.68 29.53 -5.90
C GLN A 102 8.62 31.01 -6.33
N LYS A 103 7.58 31.72 -5.88
CA LYS A 103 7.48 33.18 -6.00
C LYS A 103 8.14 33.82 -4.78
N ARG A 104 9.03 34.80 -5.01
CA ARG A 104 9.71 35.58 -3.97
C ARG A 104 9.74 37.04 -4.35
N GLU A 105 9.51 37.92 -3.39
CA GLU A 105 9.61 39.37 -3.59
C GLU A 105 10.12 40.04 -2.31
N ASN A 106 11.02 41.03 -2.46
CA ASN A 106 11.72 41.68 -1.36
C ASN A 106 11.34 43.18 -1.31
N PHE A 107 11.11 43.69 -0.11
CA PHE A 107 10.78 45.09 0.16
C PHE A 107 11.84 45.66 1.11
N SER A 108 12.64 46.61 0.64
CA SER A 108 13.75 47.20 1.40
C SER A 108 13.27 48.08 2.54
N ILE A 109 13.79 47.83 3.75
CA ILE A 109 13.51 48.65 4.94
C ILE A 109 14.15 50.03 4.80
N ALA A 110 15.34 50.13 4.21
CA ALA A 110 16.02 51.41 3.98
C ALA A 110 15.20 52.36 3.08
N LYS A 111 14.45 51.81 2.11
CA LYS A 111 13.66 52.60 1.17
C LYS A 111 12.28 52.99 1.68
N PHE A 112 11.61 52.09 2.41
CA PHE A 112 10.20 52.24 2.78
C PHE A 112 9.96 52.38 4.29
N GLY A 113 10.95 52.11 5.13
CA GLY A 113 10.79 51.96 6.57
C GLY A 113 10.25 50.58 6.98
N GLU A 114 10.45 50.20 8.24
CA GLU A 114 10.14 48.85 8.76
C GLU A 114 8.66 48.49 8.58
N GLU A 115 7.76 49.37 9.01
CA GLU A 115 6.32 49.11 9.02
C GLU A 115 5.73 49.06 7.61
N ALA A 116 6.12 50.00 6.74
CA ALA A 116 5.61 50.04 5.38
C ALA A 116 6.16 48.86 4.55
N ALA A 117 7.44 48.52 4.68
CA ALA A 117 8.02 47.35 4.01
C ALA A 117 7.33 46.04 4.45
N LYS A 118 7.03 45.90 5.75
CA LYS A 118 6.25 44.77 6.27
C LYS A 118 4.84 44.73 5.69
N SER A 119 4.13 45.87 5.68
CA SER A 119 2.77 45.96 5.13
C SER A 119 2.71 45.62 3.64
N MET A 120 3.69 46.05 2.86
CA MET A 120 3.81 45.72 1.43
C MET A 120 4.04 44.20 1.23
N ALA A 121 4.93 43.59 2.00
CA ALA A 121 5.17 42.14 1.94
C ALA A 121 3.90 41.34 2.26
N ILE A 122 3.14 41.76 3.27
CA ILE A 122 1.86 41.14 3.65
C ILE A 122 0.81 41.30 2.54
N THR A 123 0.69 42.50 1.98
CA THR A 123 -0.27 42.79 0.89
C THR A 123 0.04 41.97 -0.35
N GLN A 124 1.32 41.85 -0.71
CA GLN A 124 1.73 41.01 -1.84
C GLN A 124 1.46 39.54 -1.58
N ARG A 125 1.73 39.06 -0.35
CA ARG A 125 1.40 37.69 0.06
C ARG A 125 -0.08 37.39 -0.09
N ARG A 126 -0.96 38.29 0.37
CA ARG A 126 -2.42 38.21 0.23
C ARG A 126 -2.85 38.15 -1.22
N LYS A 127 -2.28 39.00 -2.07
CA LYS A 127 -2.55 39.00 -3.52
C LYS A 127 -2.23 37.64 -4.15
N TRP A 128 -1.09 37.05 -3.79
CA TRP A 128 -0.72 35.73 -4.30
C TRP A 128 -1.59 34.60 -3.76
N LEU A 129 -2.02 34.66 -2.50
CA LEU A 129 -2.96 33.67 -1.94
C LEU A 129 -4.32 33.75 -2.66
N LYS A 130 -4.89 34.95 -2.83
CA LYS A 130 -6.16 35.12 -3.57
C LYS A 130 -6.10 34.62 -5.01
N ALA A 131 -4.94 34.69 -5.65
CA ALA A 131 -4.72 34.21 -7.00
C ALA A 131 -4.39 32.70 -7.08
N LEU A 132 -4.13 32.04 -5.94
CA LEU A 132 -3.83 30.61 -5.90
C LEU A 132 -5.14 29.83 -6.09
N PRO A 133 -5.26 28.96 -7.10
CA PRO A 133 -6.47 28.16 -7.29
C PRO A 133 -6.62 27.22 -6.10
N VAL A 134 -7.78 27.18 -5.43
CA VAL A 134 -8.00 26.27 -4.30
C VAL A 134 -8.12 24.84 -4.84
N THR A 135 -7.18 23.98 -4.46
CA THR A 135 -7.19 22.57 -4.85
C THR A 135 -6.79 21.68 -3.69
N HIS A 136 -7.47 20.53 -3.60
CA HIS A 136 -7.10 19.44 -2.72
C HIS A 136 -5.75 18.87 -3.14
N LEU A 137 -4.85 18.69 -2.17
CA LEU A 137 -3.55 18.09 -2.43
C LEU A 137 -3.67 16.57 -2.45
N ALA A 138 -3.98 16.05 -3.63
CA ALA A 138 -4.02 14.62 -3.90
C ALA A 138 -2.83 14.22 -4.78
N TYR A 139 -1.95 13.36 -4.25
CA TYR A 139 -0.72 12.93 -4.93
C TYR A 139 -0.92 12.09 -6.20
N ALA A 140 -2.14 11.69 -6.55
CA ALA A 140 -2.41 11.07 -7.86
C ALA A 140 -3.74 11.50 -8.45
N HIS A 141 -3.82 11.44 -9.78
CA HIS A 141 -4.94 11.94 -10.59
C HIS A 141 -6.30 11.45 -10.09
N HIS A 142 -6.45 10.14 -9.84
CA HIS A 142 -7.71 9.58 -9.41
C HIS A 142 -8.18 10.09 -8.03
N ALA A 143 -7.25 10.31 -7.09
CA ALA A 143 -7.62 10.90 -5.81
C ALA A 143 -8.00 12.38 -5.93
N ALA A 144 -7.39 13.10 -6.88
CA ALA A 144 -7.76 14.47 -7.16
C ALA A 144 -9.19 14.54 -7.72
N GLU A 145 -9.58 13.57 -8.55
CA GLU A 145 -10.96 13.43 -9.05
C GLU A 145 -11.95 13.13 -7.93
N VAL A 146 -11.68 12.12 -7.08
CA VAL A 146 -12.55 11.77 -5.94
C VAL A 146 -12.70 12.96 -4.98
N ALA A 147 -11.59 13.61 -4.64
CA ALA A 147 -11.62 14.78 -3.76
C ALA A 147 -12.37 15.96 -4.40
N ARG A 148 -12.23 16.18 -5.71
CA ARG A 148 -12.97 17.24 -6.43
C ARG A 148 -14.46 16.93 -6.50
N ALA A 149 -14.84 15.69 -6.77
CA ALA A 149 -16.23 15.28 -6.87
C ALA A 149 -16.97 15.40 -5.53
N GLN A 150 -16.29 15.03 -4.43
CA GLN A 150 -16.92 15.00 -3.11
C GLN A 150 -16.86 16.32 -2.35
N PHE A 151 -15.75 17.06 -2.48
CA PHE A 151 -15.48 18.26 -1.67
C PHE A 151 -15.32 19.53 -2.51
N GLY A 152 -15.62 19.48 -3.81
CA GLY A 152 -15.46 20.63 -4.73
C GLY A 152 -16.26 21.85 -4.29
N ASP A 153 -17.46 21.63 -3.73
CA ASP A 153 -18.37 22.70 -3.29
C ASP A 153 -17.97 23.32 -1.94
N GLU A 154 -17.11 22.65 -1.16
CA GLU A 154 -16.64 23.11 0.16
C GLU A 154 -15.36 23.96 0.08
N LEU A 155 -14.85 24.23 -1.11
CA LEU A 155 -13.63 25.00 -1.35
C LEU A 155 -13.86 26.51 -1.12
N ALA A 156 -14.06 26.91 0.12
CA ALA A 156 -13.97 28.31 0.51
C ALA A 156 -12.49 28.77 0.48
N PRO A 157 -12.17 29.97 -0.06
CA PRO A 157 -10.84 30.55 0.10
C PRO A 157 -10.51 30.64 1.60
N ALA A 158 -9.43 30.00 2.03
CA ALA A 158 -8.98 30.14 3.41
C ALA A 158 -8.56 31.61 3.64
N ASP A 159 -8.98 32.18 4.77
CA ASP A 159 -8.46 33.46 5.23
C ASP A 159 -6.94 33.39 5.45
N ASP A 160 -6.29 34.54 5.65
CA ASP A 160 -4.84 34.65 5.92
C ASP A 160 -4.36 33.89 7.17
N VAL A 161 -5.30 33.29 7.91
CA VAL A 161 -5.09 32.50 9.11
C VAL A 161 -5.84 31.18 8.94
N LEU A 162 -5.18 30.06 9.25
CA LEU A 162 -5.81 28.75 9.19
C LEU A 162 -7.08 28.75 10.07
N PRO A 163 -8.24 28.32 9.55
CA PRO A 163 -9.43 28.18 10.37
C PRO A 163 -9.18 27.17 11.50
N LYS A 164 -9.72 27.48 12.70
CA LYS A 164 -9.53 26.65 13.92
C LYS A 164 -10.17 25.27 13.84
N VAL A 165 -11.12 25.05 12.94
CA VAL A 165 -11.90 23.82 12.87
C VAL A 165 -11.14 22.79 12.02
N ARG A 166 -10.13 22.16 12.61
CA ARG A 166 -9.62 20.88 12.10
C ARG A 166 -10.23 19.78 12.96
N LEU A 167 -10.55 18.65 12.34
CA LEU A 167 -10.79 17.40 13.08
C LEU A 167 -9.61 17.20 14.02
N ASP A 168 -9.90 16.85 15.27
CA ASP A 168 -8.82 16.59 16.22
C ASP A 168 -8.04 15.33 15.80
N ASP A 169 -6.80 15.20 16.28
CA ASP A 169 -5.93 14.09 15.89
C ASP A 169 -6.52 12.72 16.32
N ALA A 170 -7.32 12.68 17.40
CA ALA A 170 -7.94 11.47 17.91
C ALA A 170 -9.12 11.00 17.05
N ASP A 171 -9.92 11.92 16.54
CA ASP A 171 -11.02 11.70 15.59
C ASP A 171 -10.46 11.19 14.25
N ILE A 172 -9.35 11.77 13.79
CA ILE A 172 -8.65 11.31 12.59
C ILE A 172 -8.16 9.87 12.80
N GLU A 173 -7.50 9.59 13.92
CA GLU A 173 -7.00 8.25 14.25
C GLU A 173 -8.15 7.23 14.35
N ALA A 174 -9.26 7.59 15.00
CA ALA A 174 -10.44 6.74 15.13
C ALA A 174 -11.06 6.41 13.76
N ARG A 175 -11.15 7.39 12.84
CA ARG A 175 -11.64 7.17 11.47
C ARG A 175 -10.73 6.24 10.67
N ILE A 176 -9.42 6.46 10.72
CA ILE A 176 -8.43 5.57 10.05
C ILE A 176 -8.53 4.16 10.62
N LYS A 177 -8.67 4.03 11.94
CA LYS A 177 -8.83 2.74 12.60
C LYS A 177 -10.09 2.02 12.12
N ALA A 178 -11.23 2.70 12.05
CA ALA A 178 -12.47 2.10 11.57
C ALA A 178 -12.35 1.59 10.12
N ILE A 179 -11.68 2.35 9.24
CA ILE A 179 -11.40 1.93 7.86
C ILE A 179 -10.48 0.70 7.86
N ASN A 180 -9.39 0.72 8.64
CA ASN A 180 -8.48 -0.41 8.75
C ASN A 180 -9.22 -1.68 9.22
N ASP A 181 -10.06 -1.57 10.25
CA ASP A 181 -10.83 -2.69 10.78
C ASP A 181 -11.79 -3.26 9.72
N GLN A 182 -12.44 -2.40 8.92
CA GLN A 182 -13.31 -2.81 7.82
C GLN A 182 -12.55 -3.57 6.73
N PHE A 183 -11.41 -3.04 6.29
CA PHE A 183 -10.59 -3.68 5.26
C PHE A 183 -9.93 -4.96 5.77
N ASP A 184 -9.56 -5.03 7.04
CA ASP A 184 -9.04 -6.25 7.66
C ASP A 184 -10.11 -7.34 7.73
N ALA A 185 -11.36 -6.97 8.00
CA ALA A 185 -12.50 -7.89 7.99
C ALA A 185 -12.89 -8.39 6.59
N SER A 186 -12.64 -7.61 5.52
CA SER A 186 -12.93 -7.99 4.14
C SER A 186 -11.82 -8.81 3.46
N ARG A 187 -10.66 -8.97 4.12
CA ARG A 187 -9.55 -9.76 3.56
C ARG A 187 -9.97 -11.20 3.28
N PRO A 188 -9.56 -11.78 2.15
CA PRO A 188 -9.78 -13.19 1.87
C PRO A 188 -9.24 -14.08 2.99
N LYS A 189 -10.06 -15.07 3.39
CA LYS A 189 -9.63 -16.07 4.35
C LYS A 189 -8.57 -16.97 3.74
N ARG A 190 -7.56 -17.26 4.53
CA ARG A 190 -6.36 -17.95 4.06
C ARG A 190 -5.99 -19.07 5.03
N LEU A 191 -5.39 -20.11 4.51
CA LEU A 191 -4.85 -21.20 5.29
C LEU A 191 -3.40 -21.40 4.91
N ARG A 192 -2.52 -21.27 5.90
CA ARG A 192 -1.11 -21.56 5.76
C ARG A 192 -0.76 -22.82 6.51
N VAL A 193 -0.17 -23.79 5.82
CA VAL A 193 0.36 -25.02 6.41
C VAL A 193 1.84 -25.13 6.07
N ARG A 194 2.65 -25.33 7.11
CA ARG A 194 4.09 -25.54 6.99
C ARG A 194 4.48 -26.79 7.74
N VAL A 195 5.17 -27.69 7.06
CA VAL A 195 5.79 -28.88 7.65
C VAL A 195 7.26 -28.84 7.34
N LYS A 196 8.11 -28.85 8.37
CA LYS A 196 9.57 -28.87 8.19
C LYS A 196 10.27 -29.51 9.38
N SER A 197 11.32 -30.27 9.11
CA SER A 197 12.25 -30.73 10.12
C SER A 197 13.38 -29.72 10.30
N TYR A 198 13.57 -29.26 11.54
CA TYR A 198 14.69 -28.37 11.89
C TYR A 198 15.83 -29.11 12.59
N MET A 199 15.53 -30.28 13.16
CA MET A 199 16.48 -31.13 13.88
C MET A 199 16.35 -32.56 13.35
N LYS A 200 17.37 -33.40 13.54
CA LYS A 200 17.35 -34.81 13.06
C LYS A 200 16.13 -35.59 13.56
N ASP A 201 15.66 -35.32 14.77
CA ASP A 201 14.58 -36.11 15.38
C ASP A 201 13.24 -35.37 15.49
N ARG A 202 13.09 -34.13 14.97
CA ARG A 202 11.89 -33.32 15.23
C ARG A 202 11.31 -32.67 13.98
N VAL A 203 10.08 -33.06 13.63
CA VAL A 203 9.24 -32.39 12.63
C VAL A 203 8.41 -31.32 13.32
N SER A 204 8.36 -30.14 12.72
CA SER A 204 7.52 -29.03 13.12
C SER A 204 6.38 -28.85 12.13
N ILE A 205 5.17 -28.75 12.64
CA ILE A 205 3.94 -28.54 11.88
C ILE A 205 3.34 -27.23 12.37
N ALA A 206 3.20 -26.25 11.47
CA ALA A 206 2.55 -24.98 11.77
C ALA A 206 1.34 -24.81 10.85
N VAL A 207 0.18 -24.58 11.46
CA VAL A 207 -1.08 -24.26 10.77
C VAL A 207 -1.52 -22.88 11.23
N SER A 208 -1.82 -21.97 10.31
CA SER A 208 -2.28 -20.62 10.67
C SER A 208 -3.28 -20.07 9.65
N ASP A 209 -4.13 -19.15 10.10
CA ASP A 209 -5.06 -18.41 9.23
C ASP A 209 -4.38 -17.31 8.38
N ALA A 210 -3.10 -17.02 8.64
CA ALA A 210 -2.37 -15.90 8.03
C ALA A 210 -3.12 -14.55 8.13
N GLY A 211 -3.97 -14.40 9.14
CA GLY A 211 -4.79 -13.23 9.40
C GLY A 211 -4.07 -12.13 10.18
N SER A 212 -4.80 -11.08 10.57
CA SER A 212 -4.35 -10.06 11.50
C SER A 212 -5.50 -9.74 12.45
N PRO A 213 -5.46 -10.16 13.74
CA PRO A 213 -4.40 -10.93 14.38
C PRO A 213 -4.32 -12.39 13.89
N VAL A 214 -3.11 -12.97 13.89
CA VAL A 214 -2.87 -14.35 13.41
C VAL A 214 -3.35 -15.38 14.42
N ARG A 215 -4.26 -16.29 14.03
CA ARG A 215 -4.55 -17.52 14.78
C ARG A 215 -3.67 -18.64 14.24
N LYS A 216 -2.81 -19.22 15.09
CA LYS A 216 -1.89 -20.30 14.71
C LYS A 216 -1.84 -21.45 15.71
N LYS A 217 -1.62 -22.65 15.22
CA LYS A 217 -1.26 -23.85 15.98
C LYS A 217 0.11 -24.34 15.54
N LEU A 218 1.00 -24.55 16.50
CA LEU A 218 2.33 -25.11 16.30
C LEU A 218 2.40 -26.45 17.04
N MET A 219 2.75 -27.51 16.33
CA MET A 219 2.91 -28.85 16.88
C MET A 219 4.25 -29.43 16.48
N HIS A 220 4.72 -30.40 17.28
CA HIS A 220 5.94 -31.15 17.00
C HIS A 220 5.65 -32.67 16.96
N LEU A 221 6.46 -33.38 16.17
CA LEU A 221 6.50 -34.84 16.12
C LEU A 221 7.94 -35.31 16.27
N ASN A 222 8.13 -36.41 17.01
CA ASN A 222 9.41 -37.09 17.13
C ASN A 222 9.56 -38.14 16.02
N ARG A 223 10.73 -38.18 15.38
CA ARG A 223 11.07 -39.15 14.32
C ARG A 223 11.90 -40.33 14.82
N ARG A 224 12.47 -40.26 16.03
CA ARG A 224 13.42 -41.25 16.52
C ARG A 224 12.79 -42.65 16.57
N GLY A 225 13.40 -43.60 15.85
CA GLY A 225 12.98 -44.99 15.83
C GLY A 225 11.67 -45.26 15.10
N ARG A 226 11.14 -44.29 14.33
CA ARG A 226 9.86 -44.43 13.62
C ARG A 226 10.06 -44.51 12.12
N GLN A 227 9.19 -45.26 11.46
CA GLN A 227 9.18 -45.34 10.01
C GLN A 227 8.63 -44.06 9.40
N LYS A 228 9.11 -43.70 8.20
CA LYS A 228 8.66 -42.50 7.47
C LYS A 228 7.14 -42.50 7.26
N ALA A 229 6.57 -43.65 6.92
CA ALA A 229 5.12 -43.81 6.70
C ALA A 229 4.30 -43.49 7.96
N GLU A 230 4.72 -43.97 9.13
CA GLU A 230 4.05 -43.67 10.40
C GLU A 230 4.09 -42.18 10.73
N ILE A 231 5.24 -41.53 10.51
CA ILE A 231 5.39 -40.09 10.76
C ILE A 231 4.49 -39.29 9.82
N LEU A 232 4.32 -39.73 8.57
CA LEU A 232 3.42 -39.08 7.61
C LEU A 232 1.94 -39.22 8.01
N VAL A 233 1.51 -40.39 8.46
CA VAL A 233 0.14 -40.61 8.96
C VAL A 233 -0.14 -39.69 10.15
N ASP A 234 0.77 -39.63 11.12
CA ASP A 234 0.64 -38.73 12.28
C ASP A 234 0.67 -37.25 11.86
N THR A 235 1.48 -36.89 10.87
CA THR A 235 1.54 -35.53 10.33
C THR A 235 0.21 -35.15 9.70
N LYS A 236 -0.36 -36.03 8.85
CA LYS A 236 -1.68 -35.83 8.23
C LYS A 236 -2.77 -35.65 9.27
N SER A 237 -2.85 -36.54 10.27
CA SER A 237 -3.83 -36.46 11.36
C SER A 237 -3.68 -35.17 12.19
N LYS A 238 -2.45 -34.75 12.50
CA LYS A 238 -2.20 -33.50 13.22
C LYS A 238 -2.59 -32.26 12.41
N ILE A 239 -2.34 -32.25 11.10
CA ILE A 239 -2.78 -31.15 10.22
C ILE A 239 -4.30 -31.08 10.19
N GLU A 240 -4.98 -32.21 9.98
CA GLU A 240 -6.44 -32.30 9.94
C GLU A 240 -7.08 -31.79 11.24
N ALA A 241 -6.59 -32.25 12.39
CA ALA A 241 -7.08 -31.80 13.69
C ALA A 241 -6.81 -30.30 13.95
N ALA A 242 -5.66 -29.80 13.50
CA ALA A 242 -5.32 -28.38 13.65
C ALA A 242 -6.19 -27.47 12.78
N ILE A 243 -6.45 -27.86 11.52
CA ILE A 243 -7.33 -27.12 10.61
C ILE A 243 -8.76 -27.14 11.15
N THR A 244 -9.26 -28.31 11.53
CA THR A 244 -10.62 -28.48 12.09
C THR A 244 -10.85 -27.57 13.29
N ALA A 245 -9.86 -27.42 14.16
CA ALA A 245 -9.97 -26.58 15.34
C ALA A 245 -9.78 -25.07 15.07
N LEU A 246 -9.13 -24.69 13.98
CA LEU A 246 -8.97 -23.27 13.59
C LEU A 246 -10.18 -22.79 12.76
N TYR A 247 -10.71 -23.67 11.93
CA TYR A 247 -11.83 -23.47 11.02
C TYR A 247 -12.94 -24.46 11.37
N ASP A 248 -13.11 -25.53 10.58
CA ASP A 248 -14.12 -26.57 10.75
C ASP A 248 -13.73 -27.84 9.97
N THR A 249 -14.59 -28.86 10.04
CA THR A 249 -14.39 -30.15 9.37
C THR A 249 -14.44 -30.06 7.85
N HIS A 250 -15.20 -29.12 7.27
CA HIS A 250 -15.32 -28.98 5.81
C HIS A 250 -14.02 -28.43 5.21
N VAL A 251 -13.47 -27.37 5.79
CA VAL A 251 -12.18 -26.78 5.38
C VAL A 251 -11.06 -27.81 5.53
N SER A 252 -11.09 -28.59 6.61
CA SER A 252 -10.14 -29.68 6.84
C SER A 252 -10.21 -30.72 5.72
N ARG A 253 -11.39 -31.27 5.42
CA ARG A 253 -11.58 -32.27 4.35
C ARG A 253 -11.15 -31.76 2.99
N TRP A 254 -11.51 -30.52 2.65
CA TRP A 254 -11.10 -29.88 1.41
C TRP A 254 -9.57 -29.79 1.31
N PHE A 255 -8.90 -29.23 2.32
CA PHE A 255 -7.45 -29.11 2.30
C PHE A 255 -6.75 -30.47 2.25
N MET A 256 -7.27 -31.46 2.99
CA MET A 256 -6.71 -32.80 2.99
C MET A 256 -6.81 -33.47 1.62
N GLY A 257 -7.98 -33.36 0.96
CA GLY A 257 -8.23 -33.96 -0.35
C GLY A 257 -7.51 -33.27 -1.51
N VAL A 258 -7.49 -31.94 -1.52
CA VAL A 258 -6.96 -31.16 -2.66
C VAL A 258 -5.44 -30.94 -2.57
N HIS A 259 -4.89 -30.86 -1.36
CA HIS A 259 -3.49 -30.46 -1.16
C HIS A 259 -2.70 -31.45 -0.32
N CYS A 260 -3.18 -31.83 0.86
CA CYS A 260 -2.36 -32.54 1.85
C CYS A 260 -1.98 -33.97 1.40
N ASN A 261 -2.88 -34.65 0.69
CA ASN A 261 -2.61 -36.00 0.20
C ASN A 261 -1.41 -36.04 -0.75
N ASP A 262 -1.38 -35.14 -1.72
CA ASP A 262 -0.31 -34.99 -2.70
C ASP A 262 0.99 -34.44 -2.07
N LEU A 263 0.87 -33.46 -1.16
CA LEU A 263 2.02 -32.83 -0.50
C LEU A 263 2.77 -33.76 0.46
N LEU A 264 2.08 -34.74 1.02
CA LEU A 264 2.62 -35.72 1.98
C LEU A 264 2.61 -37.15 1.39
N GLU A 265 2.76 -37.28 0.07
CA GLU A 265 2.98 -38.57 -0.59
C GLU A 265 4.33 -39.16 -0.15
N LEU A 266 4.31 -40.46 0.18
CA LEU A 266 5.45 -41.17 0.77
C LEU A 266 6.72 -41.05 -0.07
N ASP A 267 6.57 -41.15 -1.40
CA ASP A 267 7.68 -41.20 -2.34
C ASP A 267 8.22 -39.83 -2.72
N ARG A 268 7.42 -38.77 -2.54
CA ARG A 268 7.76 -37.42 -3.01
C ARG A 268 8.14 -36.45 -1.89
N PHE A 269 7.68 -36.70 -0.67
CA PHE A 269 7.89 -35.77 0.43
C PHE A 269 9.20 -36.03 1.20
N ASP A 270 10.04 -35.01 1.33
CA ASP A 270 11.16 -34.98 2.27
C ASP A 270 10.88 -34.00 3.42
N PHE A 271 11.02 -34.49 4.65
CA PHE A 271 10.88 -33.69 5.86
C PHE A 271 11.96 -32.62 6.03
N ASN A 272 13.15 -32.79 5.46
CA ASN A 272 14.26 -31.85 5.59
C ASN A 272 14.04 -30.60 4.73
N ASP A 273 13.57 -30.79 3.49
CA ASP A 273 13.13 -29.71 2.62
C ASP A 273 11.82 -29.11 3.16
N GLY A 274 10.88 -29.99 3.47
CA GLY A 274 9.55 -29.64 3.94
C GLY A 274 8.73 -28.89 2.90
N PHE A 275 7.59 -28.34 3.32
CA PHE A 275 6.80 -27.42 2.51
C PHE A 275 6.26 -26.26 3.33
N ASN A 276 5.89 -25.19 2.64
CA ASN A 276 5.19 -24.05 3.20
C ASN A 276 4.18 -23.54 2.16
N VAL A 277 2.93 -23.91 2.34
CA VAL A 277 1.84 -23.62 1.39
C VAL A 277 0.89 -22.63 2.05
N LEU A 278 0.47 -21.62 1.27
CA LEU A 278 -0.59 -20.68 1.60
C LEU A 278 -1.67 -20.82 0.54
N VAL A 279 -2.89 -21.13 0.96
CA VAL A 279 -4.07 -21.23 0.08
C VAL A 279 -5.13 -20.23 0.50
N PHE A 280 -5.92 -19.80 -0.47
CA PHE A 280 -7.15 -19.04 -0.23
C PHE A 280 -8.29 -20.02 -0.03
N LEU A 281 -9.13 -19.78 0.98
CA LEU A 281 -10.32 -20.60 1.19
C LEU A 281 -11.36 -20.22 0.13
N PRO A 282 -11.95 -21.18 -0.60
CA PRO A 282 -13.08 -20.93 -1.49
C PRO A 282 -14.25 -20.30 -0.73
N ASP A 283 -14.93 -19.34 -1.36
CA ASP A 283 -16.08 -18.63 -0.77
C ASP A 283 -17.24 -19.59 -0.43
N GLU A 284 -17.35 -20.73 -1.13
CA GLU A 284 -18.38 -21.74 -0.88
C GLU A 284 -18.20 -22.47 0.47
N LEU A 285 -16.96 -22.63 0.94
CA LEU A 285 -16.67 -23.23 2.24
C LEU A 285 -17.02 -22.28 3.40
N ASP A 286 -17.20 -21.00 3.12
CA ASP A 286 -17.58 -19.96 4.08
C ASP A 286 -19.10 -19.88 4.32
N LEU A 287 -19.92 -20.38 3.38
CA LEU A 287 -21.38 -20.35 3.47
C LEU A 287 -21.93 -21.24 4.59
N HIS A 288 -21.23 -22.33 4.93
CA HIS A 288 -21.63 -23.25 6.00
C HIS A 288 -21.42 -22.70 7.42
N ARG A 289 -20.79 -21.54 7.57
CA ARG A 289 -20.66 -20.84 8.85
C ARG A 289 -21.84 -19.91 9.16
N LYS A 290 -22.61 -19.49 8.14
CA LYS A 290 -23.72 -18.52 8.31
C LYS A 290 -25.09 -19.17 8.52
N SER A 291 -25.16 -20.50 8.65
CA SER A 291 -26.40 -21.27 8.79
C SER A 291 -26.75 -21.71 10.23
N LEU A 292 -26.12 -21.10 11.25
CA LEU A 292 -26.41 -21.33 12.67
C LEU A 292 -26.72 -20.02 13.38
#